data_AF-A0A1Q7HZJ3-F1
#
_entry.id   AF-A0A1Q7HZJ3-F1
#
_cell.length_a   1.000
_cell.length_b   1.000
_cell.length_c   1.000
_cell.angle_alpha   90.00
_cell.angle_beta   90.00
_cell.angle_gamma   90.00
#
_symmetry.space_group_name_H-M   'P 1'
#
loop_
_entity.id
_entity.type
_entity.pdbx_description
1 polymer ?
#
loop_
_entity_poly.entity_id
_entity_poly.type
_entity_poly.pdbx_seq_one_letter_code
_entity_poly.pdbx_strand_id
1 'polypeptide(L)'
;MRETINTYAREDRMLERSEEFLFENLRDFGVADVDGVFGGCCALHVLTPDLAEIRSLAVPHSFEGRGLGTRLVQACIVEARELGLRRVFALTLVPDFFVNCGFAVTSLAHLSEKSAAECPICPKRFACDEVALVLHLDGSKPAPLAANEPVGYTRLFLHLEPRR
;
A
#
# COMPACT_ATOMS: atom_id res chain seq x y z
N MET A 1 -9.48 -6.18 13.05
CA MET A 1 -8.87 -6.15 11.69
C MET A 1 -9.89 -5.83 10.61
N ARG A 2 -10.74 -6.78 10.15
CA ARG A 2 -11.70 -6.53 9.04
C ARG A 2 -12.54 -5.27 9.24
N GLU A 3 -13.14 -5.10 10.41
CA GLU A 3 -14.00 -3.95 10.68
C GLU A 3 -13.26 -2.61 10.53
N THR A 4 -12.01 -2.52 10.97
CA THR A 4 -11.19 -1.32 10.84
C THR A 4 -10.85 -1.03 9.38
N ILE A 5 -10.46 -2.06 8.62
CA ILE A 5 -10.20 -1.93 7.18
C ILE A 5 -11.45 -1.45 6.44
N ASN A 6 -12.59 -2.10 6.71
CA ASN A 6 -13.83 -1.79 5.99
C ASN A 6 -14.46 -0.46 6.45
N THR A 7 -14.13 0.03 7.65
CA THR A 7 -14.46 1.40 8.06
C THR A 7 -13.76 2.41 7.15
N TYR A 8 -12.45 2.29 6.95
CA TYR A 8 -11.74 3.15 6.01
C TYR A 8 -12.18 2.95 4.55
N ALA A 9 -12.57 1.74 4.16
CA ALA A 9 -13.11 1.50 2.83
C ALA A 9 -14.43 2.24 2.59
N ARG A 10 -15.32 2.29 3.59
CA ARG A 10 -16.57 3.08 3.53
C ARG A 10 -16.31 4.59 3.45
N GLU A 11 -15.17 5.05 3.97
CA GLU A 11 -14.69 6.44 3.84
C GLU A 11 -13.96 6.69 2.51
N ASP A 12 -13.95 5.71 1.60
CA ASP A 12 -13.22 5.72 0.33
C ASP A 12 -11.70 5.91 0.47
N ARG A 13 -11.13 5.51 1.61
CA ARG A 13 -9.69 5.66 1.90
C ARG A 13 -8.83 4.44 1.55
N MET A 14 -9.47 3.31 1.24
CA MET A 14 -8.84 2.07 0.75
C MET A 14 -9.90 1.12 0.17
N LEU A 15 -9.49 -0.01 -0.40
CA LEU A 15 -10.41 -1.05 -0.88
C LEU A 15 -10.96 -1.90 0.27
N GLU A 16 -12.24 -2.28 0.17
CA GLU A 16 -12.88 -3.23 1.09
C GLU A 16 -12.22 -4.61 1.00
N ARG A 17 -12.10 -5.31 2.14
CA ARG A 17 -11.60 -6.69 2.19
C ARG A 17 -12.69 -7.63 2.69
N SER A 18 -12.96 -8.68 1.92
CA SER A 18 -13.88 -9.75 2.30
C SER A 18 -13.24 -10.68 3.35
N GLU A 19 -14.03 -11.57 3.96
CA GLU A 19 -13.46 -12.56 4.90
C GLU A 19 -12.53 -13.53 4.18
N GLU A 20 -12.92 -13.97 2.98
CA GLU A 20 -12.15 -14.89 2.14
C GLU A 20 -10.79 -14.29 1.80
N PHE A 21 -10.76 -13.01 1.38
CA PHE A 21 -9.50 -12.31 1.13
C PHE A 21 -8.60 -12.33 2.36
N LEU A 22 -9.16 -12.06 3.55
CA LEU A 22 -8.38 -12.05 4.79
C LEU A 22 -7.88 -13.45 5.17
N PHE A 23 -8.66 -14.50 4.93
CA PHE A 23 -8.23 -15.87 5.19
C PHE A 23 -7.14 -16.33 4.24
N GLU A 24 -7.27 -16.03 2.95
CA GLU A 24 -6.28 -16.36 1.92
C GLU A 24 -4.94 -15.65 2.15
N ASN A 25 -4.99 -14.41 2.65
CA ASN A 25 -3.81 -13.56 2.84
C ASN A 25 -3.43 -13.39 4.31
N LEU A 26 -3.93 -14.23 5.22
CA LEU A 26 -3.78 -14.03 6.67
C LEU A 26 -2.32 -13.90 7.10
N ARG A 27 -1.41 -14.61 6.43
CA ARG A 27 0.03 -14.62 6.71
C ARG A 27 0.73 -13.32 6.32
N ASP A 28 0.13 -12.52 5.44
CA ASP A 28 0.70 -11.24 5.02
C ASP A 28 0.54 -10.18 6.11
N PHE A 29 -0.41 -10.35 7.04
CA PHE A 29 -0.81 -9.32 8.00
C PHE A 29 0.05 -9.34 9.28
N GLY A 30 0.71 -8.22 9.54
CA GLY A 30 1.17 -7.83 10.88
C GLY A 30 0.09 -7.05 11.64
N VAL A 31 0.00 -7.27 12.95
CA VAL A 31 -0.94 -6.55 13.83
C VAL A 31 -0.20 -5.83 14.95
N ALA A 32 -0.66 -4.62 15.28
CA ALA A 32 -0.23 -3.93 16.47
C ALA A 32 -1.15 -4.31 17.63
N ASP A 33 -0.58 -4.89 18.68
CA ASP A 33 -1.23 -5.10 19.96
C ASP A 33 -0.84 -3.98 20.92
N VAL A 34 -1.84 -3.35 21.55
CA VAL A 34 -1.66 -2.32 22.58
C VAL A 34 -2.36 -2.81 23.83
N ASP A 35 -1.61 -3.48 24.70
CA ASP A 35 -2.09 -4.03 25.98
C ASP A 35 -3.28 -4.99 25.82
N GLY A 36 -3.20 -5.89 24.83
CA GLY A 36 -4.27 -6.84 24.48
C GLY A 36 -5.40 -6.25 23.63
N VAL A 37 -5.29 -4.98 23.24
CA VAL A 37 -6.25 -4.31 22.36
C VAL A 37 -5.69 -4.21 20.95
N PHE A 38 -6.52 -4.53 19.95
CA PHE A 38 -6.16 -4.34 18.54
C PHE A 38 -5.88 -2.85 18.24
N GLY A 39 -4.60 -2.53 18.04
CA GLY A 39 -4.11 -1.18 17.74
C GLY A 39 -3.96 -0.90 16.25
N GLY A 40 -4.09 -1.90 15.37
CA GLY A 40 -4.04 -1.73 13.92
C GLY A 40 -3.43 -2.91 13.20
N CYS A 41 -3.39 -2.83 11.87
CA CYS A 41 -2.79 -3.83 10.99
C CYS A 41 -2.11 -3.22 9.78
N CYS A 42 -1.23 -3.99 9.17
CA CYS A 42 -0.63 -3.70 7.87
C CYS A 42 -0.21 -5.02 7.25
N ALA A 43 -0.37 -5.17 5.93
CA ALA A 43 0.01 -6.39 5.22
C ALA A 43 1.20 -6.16 4.29
N LEU A 44 2.09 -7.14 4.21
CA LEU A 44 3.16 -7.23 3.22
C LEU A 44 2.85 -8.38 2.26
N HIS A 45 2.50 -8.05 1.02
CA HIS A 45 2.21 -9.07 0.01
C HIS A 45 3.33 -9.18 -1.01
N VAL A 46 3.91 -10.37 -1.17
CA VAL A 46 4.98 -10.62 -2.13
C VAL A 46 4.39 -10.90 -3.51
N LEU A 47 4.66 -10.02 -4.48
CA LEU A 47 4.18 -10.18 -5.86
C LEU A 47 5.17 -11.00 -6.70
N THR A 48 6.46 -10.80 -6.45
CA THR A 48 7.56 -11.44 -7.18
C THR A 48 8.74 -11.69 -6.23
N PRO A 49 9.78 -12.43 -6.65
CA PRO A 49 10.95 -12.64 -5.81
C PRO A 49 11.69 -11.37 -5.36
N ASP A 50 11.41 -10.20 -5.92
CA ASP A 50 12.10 -8.95 -5.58
C ASP A 50 11.19 -7.76 -5.25
N LEU A 51 9.86 -7.90 -5.37
CA LEU A 51 8.87 -6.85 -5.14
C LEU A 51 7.74 -7.33 -4.23
N ALA A 52 7.45 -6.51 -3.21
CA ALA A 52 6.24 -6.65 -2.40
C ALA A 52 5.45 -5.35 -2.28
N GLU A 53 4.15 -5.49 -2.05
CA GLU A 53 3.22 -4.40 -1.75
C GLU A 53 2.98 -4.28 -0.25
N ILE A 54 3.02 -3.07 0.27
CA ILE A 54 2.43 -2.73 1.56
C ILE A 54 0.98 -2.31 1.34
N ARG A 55 0.05 -3.03 1.95
CA ARG A 55 -1.39 -2.79 1.79
C ARG A 55 -2.18 -2.97 3.06
N SER A 56 -3.45 -2.55 3.03
CA SER A 56 -4.40 -2.69 4.14
C SER A 56 -3.87 -2.11 5.47
N LEU A 57 -3.11 -1.02 5.40
CA LEU A 57 -2.67 -0.26 6.56
C LEU A 57 -3.87 0.44 7.20
N ALA A 58 -4.26 0.00 8.40
CA ALA A 58 -5.40 0.54 9.11
C ALA A 58 -5.13 0.59 10.62
N VAL A 59 -5.34 1.74 11.23
CA VAL A 59 -5.18 1.99 12.67
C VAL A 59 -6.52 2.53 13.19
N PRO A 60 -7.15 2.00 14.24
CA PRO A 60 -8.40 2.58 14.74
C PRO A 60 -8.22 4.06 15.12
N HIS A 61 -9.24 4.90 14.88
CA HIS A 61 -9.17 6.34 15.19
C HIS A 61 -8.75 6.65 16.64
N SER A 62 -9.13 5.80 17.60
CA SER A 62 -8.72 5.93 19.00
C SER A 62 -7.21 5.82 19.24
N PHE A 63 -6.45 5.33 18.25
CA PHE A 63 -5.00 5.18 18.29
C PHE A 63 -4.25 6.00 17.23
N GLU A 64 -4.95 6.81 16.44
CA GLU A 64 -4.32 7.72 15.47
C GLU A 64 -3.38 8.72 16.17
N GLY A 65 -2.36 9.20 15.46
CA GLY A 65 -1.37 10.14 16.01
C GLY A 65 -0.35 9.53 16.99
N ARG A 66 -0.47 8.24 17.35
CA ARG A 66 0.46 7.55 18.29
C ARG A 66 1.63 6.84 17.60
N GLY A 67 1.87 7.12 16.32
CA GLY A 67 2.95 6.51 15.52
C GLY A 67 2.80 5.02 15.20
N LEU A 68 1.62 4.42 15.44
CA LEU A 68 1.38 2.99 15.16
C LEU A 68 1.47 2.68 13.67
N GLY A 69 0.89 3.51 12.81
CA GLY A 69 0.93 3.30 11.36
C GLY A 69 2.37 3.24 10.85
N THR A 70 3.22 4.17 11.28
CA THR A 70 4.64 4.18 10.93
C THR A 70 5.34 2.91 11.43
N ARG A 71 5.10 2.48 12.68
CA ARG A 71 5.68 1.25 13.22
C ARG A 71 5.27 0.00 12.44
N LEU A 72 4.00 -0.09 12.04
CA LEU A 72 3.48 -1.17 11.22
C LEU A 72 4.16 -1.22 9.84
N VAL A 73 4.27 -0.07 9.15
CA VAL A 73 4.98 0.03 7.87
C VAL A 73 6.46 -0.36 8.02
N GLN A 74 7.13 0.11 9.07
CA GLN A 74 8.53 -0.26 9.32
C GLN A 74 8.68 -1.76 9.59
N ALA A 75 7.73 -2.40 10.28
CA ALA A 75 7.74 -3.85 10.47
C ALA A 75 7.66 -4.59 9.11
N CYS A 76 6.74 -4.18 8.22
CA CYS A 76 6.66 -4.73 6.87
C CYS A 76 7.96 -4.51 6.07
N ILE A 77 8.62 -3.36 6.22
CA ILE A 77 9.90 -3.07 5.55
C ILE A 77 11.02 -3.99 6.09
N VAL A 78 11.06 -4.22 7.41
CA VAL A 78 12.03 -5.14 8.03
C VAL A 78 11.81 -6.55 7.51
N GLU A 79 10.57 -7.05 7.55
CA GLU A 79 10.21 -8.37 7.02
C GLU A 79 10.58 -8.50 5.54
N ALA A 80 10.29 -7.49 4.72
CA ALA A 80 10.65 -7.49 3.31
C ALA A 80 12.17 -7.63 3.08
N ARG A 81 13.00 -7.01 3.93
CA ARG A 81 14.46 -7.18 3.90
C ARG A 81 14.89 -8.59 4.31
N GLU A 82 14.26 -9.15 5.33
CA GLU A 82 14.53 -10.52 5.81
C GLU A 82 14.19 -11.56 4.73
N LEU A 83 13.15 -11.31 3.94
CA LEU A 83 12.77 -12.13 2.78
C LEU A 83 13.71 -11.96 1.57
N GLY A 84 14.67 -11.02 1.63
CA GLY A 84 15.62 -10.76 0.54
C GLY A 84 15.04 -9.95 -0.61
N LEU A 85 13.92 -9.25 -0.40
CA LEU A 85 13.32 -8.40 -1.43
C LEU A 85 14.19 -7.17 -1.71
N ARG A 86 14.08 -6.63 -2.93
CA ARG A 86 14.84 -5.45 -3.35
C ARG A 86 14.06 -4.16 -3.24
N ARG A 87 12.74 -4.23 -3.39
CA ARG A 87 11.86 -3.06 -3.38
C ARG A 87 10.50 -3.38 -2.77
N VAL A 88 9.93 -2.40 -2.10
CA VAL A 88 8.54 -2.41 -1.61
C VAL A 88 7.80 -1.20 -2.17
N PHE A 89 6.53 -1.36 -2.47
CA PHE A 89 5.70 -0.27 -2.96
C PHE A 89 4.39 -0.17 -2.17
N ALA A 90 3.70 0.95 -2.33
CA ALA A 90 2.35 1.16 -1.82
C ALA A 90 1.54 1.97 -2.84
N LEU A 91 0.26 1.64 -2.96
CA LEU A 91 -0.73 2.52 -3.58
C LEU A 91 -1.58 3.15 -2.48
N THR A 92 -1.75 4.47 -2.52
CA THR A 92 -2.36 5.16 -1.39
C THR A 92 -3.02 6.48 -1.77
N LEU A 93 -4.00 6.87 -0.97
CA LEU A 93 -4.63 8.20 -0.99
C LEU A 93 -3.96 9.18 -0.02
N VAL A 94 -2.98 8.73 0.77
CA VAL A 94 -2.23 9.55 1.75
C VAL A 94 -0.72 9.48 1.47
N PRO A 95 -0.24 9.95 0.31
CA PRO A 95 1.16 9.79 -0.11
C PRO A 95 2.17 10.38 0.88
N ASP A 96 1.86 11.53 1.49
CA ASP A 96 2.76 12.20 2.43
C ASP A 96 3.11 11.34 3.64
N PHE A 97 2.20 10.48 4.09
CA PHE A 97 2.47 9.52 5.17
C PHE A 97 3.56 8.52 4.77
N PHE A 98 3.51 7.99 3.53
CA PHE A 98 4.51 7.05 3.03
C PHE A 98 5.82 7.74 2.67
N VAL A 99 5.79 8.98 2.19
CA VAL A 99 6.99 9.80 2.00
C VAL A 99 7.74 9.98 3.33
N ASN A 100 7.01 10.24 4.42
CA ASN A 100 7.60 10.30 5.77
C ASN A 100 8.15 8.95 6.25
N CYS A 101 7.70 7.84 5.67
CA CYS A 101 8.25 6.50 5.90
C CYS A 101 9.46 6.17 5.00
N GLY A 102 9.89 7.11 4.15
CA GLY A 102 11.06 6.97 3.26
C GLY A 102 10.74 6.56 1.82
N PHE A 103 9.46 6.40 1.47
CA PHE A 103 9.07 6.08 0.10
C PHE A 103 9.23 7.30 -0.83
N ALA A 104 9.51 7.04 -2.11
CA ALA A 104 9.46 8.05 -3.16
C ALA A 104 8.25 7.81 -4.07
N VAL A 105 7.59 8.89 -4.50
CA VAL A 105 6.51 8.80 -5.49
C VAL A 105 7.05 8.22 -6.79
N THR A 106 6.31 7.29 -7.40
CA THR A 106 6.65 6.65 -8.67
C THR A 106 5.43 6.54 -9.59
N SER A 107 5.68 6.08 -10.80
CA SER A 107 4.66 5.82 -11.80
C SER A 107 4.16 4.39 -11.68
N LEU A 108 2.86 4.16 -11.86
CA LEU A 108 2.32 2.81 -11.94
C LEU A 108 2.94 2.05 -13.14
N ALA A 109 3.43 2.75 -14.17
CA ALA A 109 4.14 2.13 -15.29
C ALA A 109 5.45 1.44 -14.86
N HIS A 110 6.05 1.86 -13.73
CA HIS A 110 7.24 1.23 -13.15
C HIS A 110 6.93 0.02 -12.24
N LEU A 111 5.64 -0.31 -12.09
CA LEU A 111 5.10 -1.40 -11.28
C LEU A 111 4.21 -2.30 -12.15
N SER A 112 4.76 -2.75 -13.28
CA SER A 112 4.05 -3.58 -14.26
C SER A 112 3.56 -4.89 -13.64
N GLU A 113 4.29 -5.44 -12.67
CA GLU A 113 3.94 -6.65 -11.94
C GLU A 113 2.65 -6.47 -11.15
N LYS A 114 2.50 -5.35 -10.44
CA LYS A 114 1.25 -4.98 -9.77
C LYS A 114 0.12 -4.77 -10.78
N SER A 115 0.41 -4.04 -11.86
CA SER A 115 -0.61 -3.76 -12.86
C SER A 115 -1.12 -5.02 -13.54
N ALA A 116 -0.28 -6.04 -13.73
CA ALA A 116 -0.67 -7.32 -14.29
C ALA A 116 -1.46 -8.18 -13.29
N ALA A 117 -1.01 -8.22 -12.03
CA ALA A 117 -1.60 -9.09 -11.02
C ALA A 117 -2.98 -8.61 -10.53
N GLU A 118 -3.18 -7.31 -10.33
CA GLU A 118 -4.30 -6.84 -9.50
C GLU A 118 -5.22 -5.82 -10.15
N CYS A 119 -4.71 -4.99 -11.06
CA CYS A 119 -5.56 -4.02 -11.76
C CYS A 119 -6.72 -4.66 -12.53
N PRO A 120 -6.60 -5.85 -13.18
CA PRO A 120 -7.68 -6.43 -13.96
C PRO A 120 -8.96 -6.72 -13.16
N ILE A 121 -8.82 -7.04 -11.86
CA ILE A 121 -9.91 -7.38 -10.96
C ILE A 121 -10.26 -6.24 -9.99
N CYS A 122 -9.55 -5.11 -10.07
CA CYS A 122 -9.76 -3.99 -9.15
C CYS A 122 -11.09 -3.26 -9.45
N PRO A 123 -11.97 -3.07 -8.46
CA PRO A 123 -13.23 -2.35 -8.66
C PRO A 123 -13.00 -0.86 -9.01
N LYS A 124 -11.90 -0.28 -8.54
CA LYS A 124 -11.49 1.09 -8.87
C LYS A 124 -10.66 1.18 -10.16
N ARG A 125 -10.45 0.11 -10.94
CA ARG A 125 -9.53 0.12 -12.10
C ARG A 125 -9.65 1.36 -12.99
N PHE A 126 -10.86 1.73 -13.42
CA PHE A 126 -11.08 2.86 -14.33
C PHE A 126 -11.26 4.22 -13.62
N ALA A 127 -11.18 4.26 -12.29
CA ALA A 127 -11.32 5.45 -11.46
C ALA A 127 -10.28 5.45 -10.31
N CYS A 128 -9.10 4.86 -10.56
CA CYS A 128 -8.06 4.70 -9.55
C CYS A 128 -7.41 6.05 -9.29
N ASP A 129 -7.58 6.52 -8.08
CA ASP A 129 -7.14 7.81 -7.53
C ASP A 129 -5.94 7.67 -6.58
N GLU A 130 -5.44 6.44 -6.42
CA GLU A 130 -4.25 6.15 -5.63
C GLU A 130 -2.97 6.64 -6.31
N VAL A 131 -2.07 7.14 -5.49
CA VAL A 131 -0.71 7.52 -5.86
C VAL A 131 0.22 6.34 -5.59
N ALA A 132 1.04 5.98 -6.58
CA ALA A 132 2.06 4.96 -6.41
C ALA A 132 3.32 5.53 -5.73
N LEU A 133 3.84 4.81 -4.74
CA LEU A 133 5.13 5.09 -4.12
C LEU A 133 5.97 3.81 -4.01
N VAL A 134 7.28 3.95 -4.06
CA VAL A 134 8.23 2.84 -3.96
C VAL A 134 9.41 3.19 -3.06
N LEU A 135 9.91 2.20 -2.34
CA LEU A 135 11.12 2.23 -1.55
C LEU A 135 12.04 1.11 -2.02
N HIS A 136 13.28 1.46 -2.38
CA HIS A 136 14.31 0.46 -2.62
C HIS A 136 14.96 0.08 -1.28
N LEU A 137 15.10 -1.23 -1.04
CA LEU A 137 15.58 -1.78 0.22
C LEU A 137 17.10 -1.86 0.30
N ASP A 138 17.79 -1.74 -0.84
CA ASP A 138 19.24 -1.74 -0.99
C ASP A 138 19.90 -0.36 -0.79
N GLY A 139 19.10 0.67 -0.48
CA GLY A 139 19.57 2.04 -0.28
C GLY A 139 19.78 2.83 -1.56
N SER A 140 19.57 2.23 -2.74
CA SER A 140 19.47 2.99 -3.98
C SER A 140 18.23 3.90 -3.97
N LYS A 141 18.22 4.93 -4.81
CA LYS A 141 17.06 5.82 -4.92
C LYS A 141 16.25 5.47 -6.17
N PRO A 142 14.91 5.39 -6.07
CA PRO A 142 14.06 5.30 -7.25
C PRO A 142 14.32 6.47 -8.20
N ALA A 143 14.20 6.22 -9.50
CA ALA A 143 14.28 7.29 -10.49
C ALA A 143 13.19 8.34 -10.20
N PRO A 144 13.50 9.65 -10.31
CA PRO A 144 12.50 10.68 -10.14
C PRO A 144 11.46 10.58 -11.26
N LEU A 145 10.21 10.89 -10.93
CA LEU A 145 9.14 11.02 -11.91
C LEU A 145 9.50 12.05 -12.98
N ALA A 146 9.27 11.70 -14.25
CA ALA A 146 9.35 12.65 -15.33
C ALA A 146 8.21 13.68 -15.23
N ALA A 147 8.41 14.85 -15.84
CA ALA A 147 7.36 15.87 -15.90
C ALA A 147 6.09 15.30 -16.55
N ASN A 148 4.96 15.41 -15.85
CA ASN A 148 3.65 14.89 -16.24
C ASN A 148 3.51 13.36 -16.33
N GLU A 149 4.46 12.59 -15.79
CA GLU A 149 4.37 11.14 -15.79
C GLU A 149 3.15 10.64 -14.98
N PRO A 150 2.38 9.67 -15.49
CA PRO A 150 1.17 9.18 -14.82
C PRO A 150 1.47 8.33 -13.59
N VAL A 151 0.96 8.74 -12.42
CA VAL A 151 1.19 8.04 -11.14
C VAL A 151 0.16 6.96 -10.80
N GLY A 152 -0.93 6.86 -11.56
CA GLY A 152 -2.06 5.96 -11.29
C GLY A 152 -2.69 5.38 -12.56
N TYR A 153 -3.55 4.38 -12.41
CA TYR A 153 -4.09 3.59 -13.54
C TYR A 153 -4.91 4.45 -14.52
N THR A 154 -5.83 5.27 -14.01
CA THR A 154 -6.70 6.11 -14.84
C THR A 154 -5.88 7.06 -15.71
N ARG A 155 -4.84 7.68 -15.14
CA ARG A 155 -3.95 8.58 -15.88
C ARG A 155 -3.07 7.83 -16.88
N LEU A 156 -2.62 6.63 -16.54
CA LEU A 156 -1.75 5.81 -17.38
C LEU A 156 -2.49 5.25 -18.61
N PHE A 157 -3.69 4.70 -18.42
CA PHE A 157 -4.41 3.96 -19.46
C PHE A 157 -5.53 4.74 -20.14
N LEU A 158 -6.19 5.66 -19.43
CA LEU A 158 -7.27 6.47 -19.99
C LEU A 158 -6.82 7.88 -20.37
N HIS A 159 -5.60 8.29 -19.98
CA HIS A 159 -5.11 9.66 -20.13
C HIS A 159 -6.04 10.71 -19.48
N LEU A 160 -6.72 10.32 -18.39
CA LEU A 160 -7.64 11.16 -17.63
C LEU A 160 -7.19 11.26 -16.17
N GLU A 161 -7.48 12.39 -15.54
CA GLU A 161 -7.41 12.49 -14.08
C GLU A 161 -8.67 11.81 -13.48
N PRO A 162 -8.51 11.00 -12.40
CA PRO A 162 -9.65 10.42 -11.71
C PRO A 162 -10.53 11.54 -11.13
N ARG A 163 -11.85 11.39 -11.28
CA ARG A 163 -12.81 12.34 -10.70
C ARG A 163 -12.90 12.08 -9.21
N ARG A 164 -12.50 13.06 -8.40
CA ARG A 164 -12.67 13.06 -6.94
C ARG A 164 -14.11 13.38 -6.55
#